data_AF-A0A0G1KF11-F1
#
_entry.id   AF-A0A0G1KF11-F1
#
_cell.length_a   1.000
_cell.length_b   1.000
_cell.length_c   1.000
_cell.angle_alpha   90.00
_cell.angle_beta   90.00
_cell.angle_gamma   90.00
#
_symmetry.space_group_name_H-M   'P 1'
#
loop_
_entity.id
_entity.type
_entity.pdbx_description
1 polymer ?
#
loop_
_entity_poly.entity_id
_entity_poly.type
_entity_poly.pdbx_seq_one_letter_code
_entity_poly.pdbx_strand_id
1 'polypeptide(L)'
;MSDMKNLLAPIGNVPEGKSSGKLAEQRAEYVEMAAEEKALIVETLLRIDAMLAQLPIRVRSAFLMSQLHGMTYAAIAAELGVSERMVKKY
;
A
#
# COMPACT_ATOMS: atom_id res chain seq x y z
N MET A 1 7.38 15.41 -21.56
CA MET A 1 6.10 14.95 -22.12
C MET A 1 6.31 13.56 -22.68
N SER A 2 5.91 12.56 -21.91
CA SER A 2 4.93 11.55 -22.35
C SER A 2 5.68 10.25 -22.64
N ASP A 3 5.41 9.13 -22.01
CA ASP A 3 4.29 8.79 -21.17
C ASP A 3 4.74 7.67 -20.23
N MET A 4 4.75 7.99 -18.94
CA MET A 4 4.78 7.07 -17.81
C MET A 4 3.40 6.40 -17.67
N LYS A 5 2.81 5.96 -18.79
CA LYS A 5 1.45 5.43 -18.88
C LYS A 5 1.38 3.90 -18.85
N ASN A 6 2.50 3.19 -18.73
CA ASN A 6 2.47 1.73 -18.87
C ASN A 6 2.93 0.93 -17.64
N LEU A 7 2.91 1.54 -16.46
CA LEU A 7 3.02 0.79 -15.20
C LEU A 7 1.65 0.44 -14.59
N LEU A 8 0.56 0.80 -15.28
CA LEU A 8 -0.75 0.20 -15.08
C LEU A 8 -0.94 -0.90 -16.12
N ALA A 9 -0.08 -1.92 -16.06
CA ALA A 9 -0.37 -3.18 -16.73
C ALA A 9 -1.71 -3.70 -16.18
N PRO A 10 -2.55 -4.30 -17.04
CA PRO A 10 -3.97 -4.41 -16.81
C PRO A 10 -4.24 -5.26 -15.57
N ILE A 11 -5.20 -4.80 -14.76
CA ILE A 11 -6.04 -5.68 -13.96
C ILE A 11 -6.45 -6.83 -14.89
N GLY A 12 -5.82 -8.00 -14.71
CA GLY A 12 -6.07 -9.20 -15.50
C GLY A 12 -6.03 -9.00 -17.01
N ASN A 13 -4.84 -8.97 -17.62
CA ASN A 13 -4.72 -9.45 -18.99
C ASN A 13 -5.15 -10.92 -18.97
N VAL A 14 -6.37 -11.23 -19.41
CA VAL A 14 -6.81 -12.60 -19.70
C VAL A 14 -6.24 -12.93 -21.08
N PRO A 15 -5.19 -13.75 -21.21
CA PRO A 15 -4.85 -14.32 -22.49
C PRO A 15 -5.97 -15.29 -22.86
N GLU A 16 -6.82 -14.85 -23.79
CA GLU A 16 -7.70 -15.76 -24.52
C GLU A 16 -6.88 -16.89 -25.14
N GLY A 17 -7.36 -18.11 -24.93
CA GLY A 17 -7.17 -19.17 -25.90
C GLY A 17 -5.83 -19.91 -25.87
N LYS A 18 -5.94 -21.15 -25.36
CA LYS A 18 -5.23 -22.36 -25.83
C LYS A 18 -3.80 -22.56 -25.32
N SER A 19 -3.71 -23.17 -24.15
CA SER A 19 -2.94 -24.42 -23.98
C SER A 19 -3.32 -25.05 -22.63
N SER A 20 -4.20 -26.04 -22.66
CA SER A 20 -4.48 -26.94 -21.53
C SER A 20 -3.18 -27.62 -21.10
N GLY A 21 -2.57 -27.15 -20.01
CA GLY A 21 -1.40 -27.81 -19.44
C GLY A 21 -0.59 -27.01 -18.42
N LYS A 22 -0.71 -25.67 -18.37
CA LYS A 22 0.13 -24.81 -17.50
C LYS A 22 -0.63 -23.84 -16.57
N LEU A 23 -1.90 -24.11 -16.25
CA LEU A 23 -2.69 -23.24 -15.36
C LEU A 23 -2.68 -23.66 -13.88
N ALA A 24 -2.19 -24.86 -13.54
CA ALA A 24 -2.11 -25.32 -12.15
C ALA A 24 -0.82 -24.86 -11.45
N GLU A 25 0.27 -24.64 -12.18
CA GLU A 25 1.58 -24.33 -11.59
C GLU A 25 1.76 -22.85 -11.23
N GLN A 26 0.96 -21.94 -11.77
CA GLN A 26 1.08 -20.51 -11.49
C GLN A 26 0.25 -20.02 -10.29
N ARG A 27 -0.44 -20.94 -9.59
CA ARG A 27 -1.36 -20.60 -8.48
C ARG A 27 -0.94 -21.16 -7.12
N ALA A 28 0.21 -21.81 -7.03
CA ALA A 28 0.71 -22.48 -5.82
C ALA A 28 2.03 -21.86 -5.29
N GLU A 29 2.25 -20.57 -5.55
CA GLU A 29 3.26 -19.78 -4.82
C GLU A 29 2.55 -18.73 -3.94
N TYR A 30 1.34 -19.02 -3.47
CA TYR A 30 0.87 -18.46 -2.21
C TYR A 30 1.62 -19.22 -1.13
N VAL A 31 2.76 -18.67 -0.73
CA VAL A 31 3.61 -19.17 0.36
C VAL A 31 2.69 -19.69 1.48
N GLU A 32 2.72 -21.00 1.71
CA GLU A 32 1.98 -21.63 2.79
C GLU A 32 2.68 -21.28 4.10
N MET A 33 2.57 -20.01 4.48
CA MET A 33 3.26 -19.43 5.62
C MET A 33 2.74 -20.13 6.88
N ALA A 34 3.68 -20.56 7.73
CA ALA A 34 3.36 -21.31 8.94
C ALA A 34 2.47 -20.47 9.87
N ALA A 35 1.67 -21.14 10.71
CA ALA A 35 0.76 -20.47 11.64
C ALA A 35 1.51 -19.52 12.60
N GLU A 36 2.69 -19.92 13.07
CA GLU A 36 3.55 -19.11 13.95
C GLU A 36 4.10 -17.87 13.23
N GLU A 37 4.53 -18.02 11.98
CA GLU A 37 5.05 -16.91 11.17
C GLU A 37 3.94 -15.90 10.84
N LYS A 38 2.74 -16.38 10.51
CA LYS A 38 1.55 -15.53 10.36
C LYS A 38 1.24 -14.78 11.65
N ALA A 39 1.30 -15.46 12.80
CA ALA A 39 1.04 -14.85 14.10
C ALA A 39 2.05 -13.73 14.40
N LEU A 40 3.33 -13.93 14.10
CA LEU A 40 4.37 -12.92 14.28
C LEU A 40 4.13 -11.68 13.42
N ILE A 41 3.73 -11.86 12.16
CA ILE A 41 3.39 -10.75 11.26
C ILE A 41 2.19 -9.97 11.82
N VAL A 42 1.12 -10.68 12.20
CA VAL A 42 -0.07 -10.04 12.76
C VAL A 42 0.25 -9.28 14.04
N GLU A 43 1.02 -9.87 14.95
CA GLU A 43 1.46 -9.20 16.19
C GLU A 43 2.24 -7.91 15.87
N THR A 44 3.16 -7.99 14.91
CA THR A 44 3.97 -6.84 14.48
C THR A 44 3.09 -5.73 13.90
N LEU A 45 2.12 -6.08 13.04
CA LEU A 45 1.17 -5.13 12.48
C LEU A 45 0.30 -4.47 13.55
N LEU A 46 -0.19 -5.25 14.52
CA LEU A 46 -0.96 -4.71 15.64
C LEU A 46 -0.13 -3.76 16.50
N ARG A 47 1.15 -4.05 16.71
CA ARG A 47 2.06 -3.15 17.45
C ARG A 47 2.27 -1.84 16.70
N ILE A 48 2.47 -1.90 15.38
CA ILE A 48 2.59 -0.71 14.54
C ILE A 48 1.30 0.11 14.58
N ASP A 49 0.13 -0.54 14.44
CA ASP A 49 -1.16 0.14 14.52
C ASP A 49 -1.35 0.83 15.87
N ALA A 50 -1.03 0.15 16.97
CA ALA A 50 -1.09 0.72 18.32
C ALA A 50 -0.15 1.93 18.49
N MET A 51 1.04 1.90 17.88
CA MET A 51 1.98 3.04 17.88
C MET A 51 1.42 4.21 17.06
N LEU A 52 0.88 3.94 15.87
CA LEU A 52 0.26 4.96 15.03
C LEU A 52 -0.98 5.56 15.68
N ALA A 53 -1.73 4.77 16.46
CA ALA A 53 -2.92 5.23 17.18
C ALA A 53 -2.63 6.30 18.25
N GLN A 54 -1.39 6.41 18.72
CA GLN A 54 -0.98 7.43 19.69
C GLN A 54 -0.74 8.80 19.04
N LEU A 55 -0.61 8.86 17.71
CA LEU A 55 -0.39 10.12 17.01
C LEU A 55 -1.69 10.96 16.97
N PRO A 56 -1.58 12.31 17.05
CA PRO A 56 -2.72 13.17 16.78
C PRO A 56 -3.33 12.87 15.41
N ILE A 57 -4.66 12.92 15.31
CA ILE A 57 -5.41 12.48 14.13
C ILE A 57 -4.87 13.06 12.82
N ARG A 58 -4.54 14.36 12.79
CA ARG A 58 -4.03 15.05 11.59
C ARG A 58 -2.61 14.61 11.21
N VAL A 59 -1.76 14.33 12.20
CA VAL A 59 -0.40 13.83 11.99
C VAL A 59 -0.48 12.41 11.41
N ARG A 60 -1.31 11.55 12.00
CA ARG A 60 -1.54 10.18 11.51
C ARG A 60 -2.05 10.18 10.06
N SER A 61 -3.05 11.01 9.74
CA SER A 61 -3.58 11.12 8.39
C SER A 61 -2.52 11.57 7.38
N ALA A 62 -1.76 12.63 7.70
CA ALA A 62 -0.69 13.11 6.83
C ALA A 62 0.39 12.03 6.61
N PHE A 63 0.80 11.34 7.68
CA PHE A 63 1.78 10.26 7.60
C PHE A 63 1.30 9.13 6.68
N LEU A 64 0.09 8.62 6.89
CA LEU A 64 -0.47 7.53 6.07
C LEU A 64 -0.65 7.94 4.60
N MET A 65 -1.09 9.17 4.32
CA MET A 65 -1.17 9.69 2.95
C MET A 65 0.19 9.71 2.26
N SER A 66 1.26 10.06 2.99
CA SER A 66 2.61 10.05 2.43
C SER A 66 3.14 8.62 2.19
N GLN A 67 2.95 7.72 3.15
CA GLN A 67 3.56 6.39 3.12
C GLN A 67 2.78 5.38 2.28
N LEU A 68 1.45 5.38 2.36
CA LEU A 68 0.60 4.40 1.67
C LEU A 68 0.12 4.88 0.31
N HIS A 69 -0.10 6.18 0.16
CA HIS A 69 -0.62 6.77 -1.09
C HIS A 69 0.44 7.53 -1.89
N GLY A 70 1.66 7.68 -1.37
CA GLY A 70 2.74 8.39 -2.06
C GLY A 70 2.44 9.87 -2.30
N MET A 71 1.51 10.48 -1.54
CA MET A 71 1.11 11.86 -1.74
C MET A 71 2.24 12.83 -1.35
N THR A 72 2.39 13.91 -2.13
CA THR A 72 3.33 14.98 -1.80
C THR A 72 2.82 15.84 -0.65
N TYR A 73 3.71 16.54 0.06
CA TYR A 73 3.31 17.42 1.16
C TYR A 73 2.36 18.54 0.71
N ALA A 74 2.50 19.04 -0.52
CA ALA A 74 1.58 20.02 -1.09
C ALA A 74 0.17 19.45 -1.30
N ALA A 75 0.07 18.21 -1.79
CA ALA A 75 -1.22 17.54 -1.96
C ALA A 75 -1.88 17.22 -0.61
N ILE A 76 -1.10 16.76 0.38
CA ILE A 76 -1.58 16.51 1.74
C ILE A 76 -2.06 17.81 2.41
N ALA A 77 -1.33 18.91 2.19
CA ALA A 77 -1.70 20.22 2.72
C ALA A 77 -3.05 20.68 2.18
N ALA A 78 -3.29 20.52 0.88
CA ALA A 78 -4.57 20.81 0.25
C ALA A 78 -5.70 19.93 0.81
N GLU A 79 -5.47 18.61 0.93
CA GLU A 79 -6.46 17.65 1.45
C GLU A 79 -6.84 17.95 2.91
N LEU A 80 -5.86 18.29 3.75
CA LEU A 80 -6.09 18.58 5.17
C LEU A 80 -6.50 20.03 5.43
N GLY A 81 -6.51 20.90 4.41
CA GLY A 81 -6.82 22.33 4.55
C GLY A 81 -5.81 23.09 5.42
N VAL A 82 -4.53 22.75 5.33
CA VAL A 82 -3.43 23.39 6.07
C VAL A 82 -2.32 23.85 5.12
N SER A 83 -1.32 24.58 5.63
CA SER A 83 -0.17 24.95 4.82
C SER A 83 0.81 23.80 4.66
N GLU A 84 1.56 23.76 3.55
CA GLU A 84 2.64 22.77 3.35
C GLU A 84 3.69 22.82 4.47
N ARG A 85 3.97 24.02 5.01
CA ARG A 85 4.85 24.19 6.17
C ARG A 85 4.30 23.49 7.42
N MET A 86 2.98 23.47 7.62
CA MET A 86 2.37 22.75 8.73
C MET A 86 2.50 21.24 8.55
N VAL A 87 2.32 20.73 7.33
CA VAL A 87 2.52 19.30 7.03
C VAL A 87 3.96 18.87 7.31
N LYS A 88 4.96 19.69 6.97
CA LYS A 88 6.38 19.44 7.31
C LYS A 88 6.67 19.47 8.82
N LYS A 89 5.78 20.05 9.62
CA LYS A 89 5.92 20.18 11.08
C LYS A 89 5.20 19.07 11.85
N TYR A 90 4.18 18.45 11.23
CA TYR A 90 3.56 17.23 11.75
C TYR A 90 4.60 16.13 11.91
#